data_AF-A0A0F9SR60-F1
#
_entry.id   AF-A0A0F9SR60-F1
#
_cell.length_a   1.000
_cell.length_b   1.000
_cell.length_c   1.000
_cell.angle_alpha   90.00
_cell.angle_beta   90.00
_cell.angle_gamma   90.00
#
_symmetry.space_group_name_H-M   'P 1'
#
loop_
_entity.id
_entity.type
_entity.pdbx_description
1 polymer ?
#
loop_
_entity_poly.entity_id
_entity_poly.type
_entity_poly.pdbx_seq_one_letter_code
_entity_poly.pdbx_strand_id
1 'polypeptide(L)'
;MKVRNGTIFDANEPLVTLLKMAWPVKVSYGLVKLSSKLSDQWQVIEDVRRGLVQKHGSENGNGEFGIEAGTEAYDKFKAEYDELMNQEVELVFERVALPSEADGKPILVEPLTLMFLEEFVDIE
;
A
#
# COMPACT_ATOMS: atom_id res chain seq x y z
N MET A 1 -15.79 -3.70 0.90
CA MET A 1 -15.31 -3.58 2.29
C MET A 1 -14.78 -2.18 2.52
N LYS A 2 -14.82 -1.70 3.76
CA LYS A 2 -14.18 -0.43 4.13
C LYS A 2 -12.73 -0.70 4.51
N VAL A 3 -11.81 0.08 3.97
CA VAL A 3 -10.37 -0.06 4.18
C VAL A 3 -9.78 1.31 4.47
N ARG A 4 -8.85 1.39 5.41
CA ARG A 4 -8.13 2.63 5.70
C ARG A 4 -7.14 2.95 4.59
N ASN A 5 -6.95 4.24 4.33
CA ASN A 5 -5.91 4.71 3.42
C ASN A 5 -4.52 4.20 3.81
N GLY A 6 -4.20 4.16 5.12
CA GLY A 6 -2.95 3.58 5.61
C GLY A 6 -2.74 2.13 5.18
N THR A 7 -3.76 1.28 5.32
CA THR A 7 -3.72 -0.12 4.87
C THR A 7 -3.47 -0.23 3.36
N ILE A 8 -4.13 0.62 2.55
CA ILE A 8 -3.93 0.65 1.09
C ILE A 8 -2.51 1.11 0.73
N PHE A 9 -2.02 2.12 1.45
CA PHE A 9 -0.70 2.69 1.24
C PHE A 9 0.41 1.66 1.50
N ASP A 10 0.33 0.99 2.65
CA ASP A 10 1.31 0.00 3.10
C ASP A 10 1.27 -1.29 2.25
N ALA A 11 0.12 -1.63 1.67
CA ALA A 11 -0.04 -2.82 0.83
C ALA A 11 0.65 -2.73 -0.54
N ASN A 12 1.01 -1.54 -1.02
CA ASN A 12 1.47 -1.34 -2.40
C ASN A 12 2.78 -2.09 -2.72
N GLU A 13 3.82 -1.91 -1.90
CA GLU A 13 5.11 -2.59 -2.12
C GLU A 13 5.04 -4.12 -1.92
N PRO A 14 4.39 -4.63 -0.85
CA PRO A 14 4.08 -6.06 -0.70
C PRO A 14 3.37 -6.65 -1.92
N LEU A 15 2.36 -5.96 -2.45
CA LEU A 15 1.61 -6.42 -3.61
C LEU A 15 2.47 -6.46 -4.88
N VAL A 16 3.31 -5.44 -5.10
CA VAL A 16 4.30 -5.42 -6.19
C VAL A 16 5.28 -6.59 -6.05
N THR A 17 5.65 -6.96 -4.83
CA THR A 17 6.51 -8.12 -4.56
C THR A 17 5.81 -9.42 -4.92
N LEU A 18 4.55 -9.62 -4.51
CA LEU A 18 3.77 -10.79 -4.93
C LEU A 18 3.66 -10.88 -6.46
N LEU A 19 3.40 -9.76 -7.16
CA LEU A 19 3.25 -9.75 -8.61
C LEU A 19 4.49 -10.21 -9.39
N LYS A 20 5.68 -10.17 -8.76
CA LYS A 20 6.94 -10.64 -9.37
C LYS A 20 7.13 -12.16 -9.26
N MET A 21 6.34 -12.83 -8.43
CA MET A 21 6.45 -14.28 -8.23
C MET A 21 5.71 -15.05 -9.34
N ALA A 22 6.17 -16.27 -9.61
CA ALA A 22 5.55 -17.15 -10.59
C ALA A 22 4.33 -17.85 -9.98
N TRP A 23 3.15 -17.26 -10.15
CA TRP A 23 1.89 -17.83 -9.68
C TRP A 23 1.15 -18.63 -10.75
N PRO A 24 0.27 -19.56 -10.37
CA PRO A 24 -0.73 -20.11 -11.26
C PRO A 24 -1.59 -19.01 -11.89
N VAL A 25 -2.01 -19.20 -13.15
CA VAL A 25 -2.69 -18.17 -13.96
C VAL A 25 -3.88 -17.50 -13.25
N LYS A 26 -4.69 -18.28 -12.52
CA LYS A 26 -5.84 -17.77 -11.77
C LYS A 26 -5.42 -16.75 -10.70
N VAL A 27 -4.36 -17.07 -9.96
CA VAL A 27 -3.81 -16.23 -8.88
C VAL A 27 -3.15 -14.99 -9.46
N SER A 28 -2.32 -15.14 -10.51
CA SER A 28 -1.72 -14.00 -11.23
C SER A 28 -2.77 -13.00 -11.69
N TYR A 29 -3.86 -13.48 -12.30
CA TYR A 29 -4.95 -12.61 -12.74
C TYR A 29 -5.66 -11.91 -11.58
N GLY A 30 -5.93 -12.64 -10.48
CA GLY A 30 -6.50 -12.08 -9.26
C GLY A 30 -5.63 -10.97 -8.66
N LEU A 31 -4.33 -11.20 -8.52
CA LEU A 31 -3.37 -10.23 -7.99
C LEU A 31 -3.27 -8.98 -8.86
N VAL A 32 -3.23 -9.13 -10.19
CA VAL A 32 -3.19 -7.98 -11.11
C VAL A 32 -4.48 -7.15 -11.01
N LYS A 33 -5.64 -7.81 -10.94
CA LYS A 33 -6.93 -7.12 -10.77
C LYS A 33 -7.02 -6.39 -9.43
N LEU A 34 -6.56 -7.02 -8.35
CA LEU A 34 -6.46 -6.40 -7.03
C LEU A 34 -5.52 -5.18 -7.07
N SER A 35 -4.34 -5.33 -7.66
CA SER A 35 -3.36 -4.25 -7.80
C SER A 35 -3.94 -3.05 -8.54
N SER A 36 -4.60 -3.28 -9.68
CA SER A 36 -5.28 -2.20 -10.40
C SER A 36 -6.32 -1.46 -9.55
N LYS A 37 -7.03 -2.16 -8.65
CA LYS A 37 -8.01 -1.53 -7.76
C LYS A 37 -7.36 -0.70 -6.66
N LEU A 38 -6.23 -1.16 -6.10
CA LEU A 38 -5.54 -0.42 -5.06
C LEU A 38 -4.72 0.75 -5.63
N SER A 39 -4.14 0.61 -6.82
CA SER A 39 -3.30 1.63 -7.45
C SER A 39 -4.02 2.97 -7.65
N ASP A 40 -5.29 2.95 -8.08
CA ASP A 40 -6.07 4.18 -8.27
C ASP A 40 -6.16 4.97 -6.96
N GLN A 41 -6.50 4.29 -5.86
CA GLN A 41 -6.61 4.94 -4.55
C GLN A 41 -5.25 5.30 -3.97
N TRP A 42 -4.24 4.45 -4.16
CA TRP A 42 -2.87 4.71 -3.74
C TRP A 42 -2.32 6.01 -4.34
N GLN A 43 -2.58 6.24 -5.64
CA GLN A 43 -2.15 7.46 -6.32
C GLN A 43 -2.79 8.70 -5.69
N VAL A 44 -4.09 8.64 -5.39
CA VAL A 44 -4.79 9.75 -4.72
C VAL A 44 -4.18 10.04 -3.34
N ILE A 45 -3.89 8.99 -2.56
CA ILE A 45 -3.24 9.12 -1.24
C ILE A 45 -1.85 9.76 -1.38
N GLU A 46 -1.05 9.29 -2.33
CA GLU A 46 0.32 9.78 -2.57
C GLU A 46 0.32 11.24 -3.03
N ASP A 47 -0.62 11.65 -3.88
CA ASP A 47 -0.75 13.03 -4.35
C ASP A 47 -1.07 13.97 -3.17
N VAL A 48 -2.01 13.59 -2.29
CA VAL A 48 -2.32 14.37 -1.09
C VAL A 48 -1.12 14.40 -0.15
N ARG A 49 -0.46 13.26 0.10
CA ARG A 49 0.73 13.16 0.94
C ARG A 49 1.85 14.08 0.45
N ARG A 50 2.11 14.11 -0.86
CA ARG A 50 3.08 15.03 -1.47
C ARG A 50 2.71 16.48 -1.25
N GLY A 51 1.42 16.83 -1.39
CA GLY A 51 0.92 18.16 -1.06
C GLY A 51 1.16 18.55 0.39
N LEU A 52 0.96 17.62 1.34
CA LEU A 52 1.27 17.84 2.76
C LEU A 52 2.77 18.08 3.00
N VAL A 53 3.64 17.31 2.33
CA VAL A 53 5.09 17.50 2.40
C VAL A 53 5.50 18.86 1.85
N GLN A 54 4.90 19.32 0.74
CA GLN A 54 5.17 20.65 0.20
C GLN A 54 4.63 21.77 1.08
N LYS A 55 3.47 21.56 1.71
CA LYS A 55 2.81 22.54 2.59
C LYS A 55 3.58 22.80 3.88
N HIS A 56 4.10 21.74 4.51
CA HIS A 56 4.75 21.83 5.83
C HIS A 56 6.27 21.71 5.75
N GLY A 57 6.81 21.18 4.65
CA GLY A 57 8.24 21.02 4.45
C GLY A 57 8.92 22.27 3.93
N SER A 58 10.24 22.19 3.86
CA SER A 58 11.09 23.19 3.24
C SER A 58 11.84 22.57 2.07
N GLU A 59 11.99 23.34 1.01
CA GLU A 59 12.78 22.95 -0.16
C GLU A 59 14.26 22.86 0.23
N ASN A 60 14.90 21.75 -0.10
CA ASN A 60 16.35 21.68 -0.12
C ASN A 60 16.87 22.38 -1.39
N GLY A 61 18.14 22.77 -1.42
CA GLY A 61 18.72 23.48 -2.58
C GLY A 61 18.71 22.70 -3.91
N ASN A 62 18.11 21.50 -3.96
CA ASN A 62 17.96 20.65 -5.13
C ASN A 62 16.50 20.56 -5.64
N GLY A 63 15.55 21.31 -5.06
CA GLY A 63 14.14 21.25 -5.46
C GLY A 63 13.31 20.17 -4.75
N GLU A 64 13.87 19.46 -3.78
CA GLU A 64 13.16 18.43 -3.02
C GLU A 64 12.65 18.99 -1.70
N PHE A 65 11.39 18.72 -1.36
CA PHE A 65 10.82 19.15 -0.10
C PHE A 65 11.04 18.08 0.98
N GLY A 66 11.54 18.50 2.14
CA GLY A 66 11.71 17.65 3.32
C GLY A 66 11.12 18.28 4.56
N ILE A 67 10.75 17.44 5.53
CA ILE A 67 10.28 17.89 6.85
C ILE A 67 11.24 17.34 7.89
N GLU A 68 11.84 18.24 8.68
CA GLU A 68 12.75 17.86 9.76
C GLU A 68 11.97 17.36 10.98
N ALA A 69 12.29 16.15 11.45
CA ALA A 69 11.65 15.54 12.60
C ALA A 69 11.87 16.36 13.88
N GLY A 70 10.85 16.42 14.74
CA GLY A 70 10.92 17.15 16.02
C GLY A 70 10.69 18.66 15.92
N THR A 71 10.32 19.16 14.73
CA THR A 71 9.90 20.56 14.53
C THR A 71 8.39 20.73 14.67
N GLU A 72 7.91 21.95 14.93
CA GLU A 72 6.47 22.25 14.94
C GLU A 72 5.81 21.94 13.58
N ALA A 73 6.56 22.13 12.49
CA ALA A 73 6.11 21.78 11.14
C ALA A 73 5.90 20.27 10.97
N TYR A 74 6.77 19.45 11.57
CA TYR A 74 6.61 18.00 11.61
C TYR A 74 5.35 17.58 12.38
N ASP A 75 5.06 18.22 13.52
CA ASP A 75 3.86 17.89 14.29
C ASP A 75 2.57 18.24 13.53
N LYS A 76 2.55 19.39 12.82
CA LYS A 76 1.44 19.78 11.94
C LYS A 76 1.26 18.84 10.76
N PHE A 77 2.37 18.48 10.10
CA PHE A 77 2.36 17.47 9.05
C PHE A 77 1.80 16.14 9.55
N LYS A 78 2.30 15.67 10.70
CA LYS A 78 1.90 14.39 11.27
C LYS A 78 0.40 14.35 11.59
N ALA A 79 -0.15 15.42 12.14
CA ALA A 79 -1.58 15.49 12.41
C ALA A 79 -2.43 15.36 11.12
N GLU A 80 -2.08 16.10 10.07
CA GLU A 80 -2.81 16.02 8.78
C GLU A 80 -2.54 14.71 8.04
N TYR A 81 -1.33 14.14 8.16
CA TYR A 81 -0.98 12.84 7.62
C TYR A 81 -1.76 11.71 8.30
N ASP A 82 -1.85 11.74 9.63
CA ASP A 82 -2.63 10.77 10.41
C ASP A 82 -4.11 10.89 10.07
N GLU A 83 -4.63 12.10 9.85
CA GLU A 83 -6.00 12.30 9.36
C GLU A 83 -6.20 11.63 7.99
N LEU A 84 -5.31 11.88 7.02
CA LEU A 84 -5.37 11.25 5.69
C LEU A 84 -5.35 9.73 5.78
N MET A 85 -4.44 9.16 6.56
CA MET A 85 -4.25 7.70 6.64
C MET A 85 -5.40 6.99 7.38
N ASN A 86 -6.08 7.69 8.29
CA ASN A 86 -7.24 7.17 9.01
C ASN A 86 -8.57 7.26 8.23
N GLN A 87 -8.61 8.00 7.11
CA GLN A 87 -9.80 7.99 6.27
C GLN A 87 -10.06 6.59 5.71
N GLU A 88 -11.35 6.24 5.66
CA GLU A 88 -11.81 4.96 5.13
C GLU A 88 -12.43 5.17 3.74
N VAL A 89 -12.12 4.23 2.84
CA VAL A 89 -12.77 4.14 1.53
C VAL A 89 -13.43 2.80 1.36
N GLU A 90 -14.52 2.79 0.59
CA GLU A 90 -15.20 1.56 0.22
C GLU A 90 -14.58 0.98 -1.06
N LEU A 91 -14.03 -0.22 -0.95
CA LEU A 91 -13.46 -0.97 -2.06
C LEU A 91 -14.30 -2.22 -2.34
N VAL A 92 -14.54 -2.48 -3.63
CA VAL A 92 -15.27 -3.68 -4.09
C VAL A 92 -14.32 -4.58 -4.87
N PHE A 93 -13.92 -5.68 -4.24
CA PHE A 93 -13.07 -6.71 -4.83
C PHE A 93 -13.30 -8.05 -4.11
N GLU A 94 -12.81 -9.13 -4.72
CA GLU A 94 -12.72 -10.45 -4.10
C GLU A 94 -11.29 -10.65 -3.60
N ARG A 95 -11.14 -11.19 -2.39
CA ARG A 95 -9.83 -11.55 -1.86
C ARG A 95 -9.17 -12.60 -2.74
N VAL A 96 -7.86 -12.52 -2.88
CA VAL A 96 -7.10 -13.47 -3.70
C VAL A 96 -6.60 -14.61 -2.80
N ALA A 97 -7.05 -15.83 -3.08
CA ALA A 97 -6.50 -17.01 -2.44
C ALA A 97 -5.10 -17.34 -3.00
N LEU A 98 -4.10 -17.34 -2.12
CA LEU A 98 -2.72 -17.68 -2.39
C LEU A 98 -2.47 -19.13 -1.99
N PRO A 99 -2.09 -20.00 -2.93
CA PRO A 99 -1.79 -21.38 -2.60
C PRO A 99 -0.44 -21.48 -1.88
N SER A 100 -0.36 -22.38 -0.90
CA SER A 100 0.89 -22.76 -0.23
C SER A 100 1.85 -23.56 -1.11
N GLU A 101 1.38 -24.13 -2.22
CA GLU A 101 2.18 -24.86 -3.21
C GLU A 101 1.76 -24.58 -4.66
N ALA A 102 2.73 -24.66 -5.58
CA ALA A 102 2.49 -24.72 -7.02
C ALA A 102 3.50 -25.67 -7.69
N ASP A 103 3.03 -26.44 -8.67
CA ASP A 103 3.84 -27.41 -9.40
C ASP A 103 4.61 -28.39 -8.49
N GLY A 104 3.98 -28.78 -7.37
CA GLY A 104 4.58 -29.67 -6.37
C GLY A 104 5.73 -29.06 -5.56
N LYS A 105 5.86 -27.73 -5.55
CA LYS A 105 6.84 -26.99 -4.77
C LYS A 105 6.15 -26.00 -3.83
N PRO A 106 6.64 -25.85 -2.58
CA PRO A 106 6.16 -24.80 -1.69
C PRO A 106 6.38 -23.42 -2.30
N ILE A 107 5.38 -22.56 -2.21
CA ILE A 107 5.54 -21.13 -2.48
C ILE A 107 5.92 -20.46 -1.17
N LEU A 108 7.07 -19.81 -1.16
CA LEU A 108 7.55 -19.07 0.00
C LEU A 108 7.23 -17.59 -0.19
N VAL A 109 6.28 -17.10 0.59
CA VAL A 109 6.00 -15.67 0.73
C VAL A 109 6.56 -15.21 2.07
N GLU A 110 7.22 -14.06 2.11
CA GLU A 110 7.73 -13.51 3.35
C GLU A 110 6.56 -13.18 4.31
N PRO A 111 6.64 -13.55 5.61
CA PRO A 111 5.58 -13.28 6.57
C PRO A 111 5.19 -11.79 6.66
N LEU A 112 6.18 -10.89 6.52
CA LEU A 112 5.94 -9.45 6.54
C LEU A 112 5.10 -8.99 5.33
N THR A 113 5.30 -9.61 4.15
CA THR A 113 4.47 -9.34 2.97
C THR A 113 3.03 -9.76 3.22
N LEU A 114 2.82 -10.90 3.87
CA LEU A 114 1.48 -11.40 4.20
C LEU A 114 0.77 -10.52 5.24
N MET A 115 1.49 -10.03 6.26
CA MET A 115 0.92 -9.11 7.25
C MET A 115 0.31 -7.86 6.60
N PHE A 116 1.04 -7.22 5.68
CA PHE A 116 0.54 -6.02 5.00
C PHE A 116 -0.55 -6.31 3.96
N LEU A 117 -0.82 -7.59 3.67
CA LEU A 117 -1.82 -8.00 2.70
C LEU A 117 -3.00 -8.76 3.31
N GLU A 118 -3.06 -8.89 4.64
CA GLU A 118 -4.05 -9.73 5.35
C GLU A 118 -5.51 -9.37 5.07
N GLU A 119 -5.78 -8.11 4.73
CA GLU A 119 -7.12 -7.64 4.35
C GLU A 119 -7.50 -8.00 2.90
N PHE A 120 -6.51 -8.30 2.04
CA PHE A 120 -6.68 -8.42 0.59
C PHE A 120 -6.47 -9.83 0.04
N VAL A 121 -5.77 -10.70 0.77
CA VAL A 121 -5.43 -12.05 0.33
C VAL A 121 -5.76 -13.09 1.41
N ASP A 122 -5.97 -14.32 0.98
CA ASP A 122 -6.15 -15.49 1.85
C ASP A 122 -5.03 -16.49 1.59
N ILE A 123 -4.65 -17.27 2.61
CA ILE A 123 -3.70 -18.38 2.45
C ILE A 123 -4.48 -19.69 2.41
N GLU A 124 -4.22 -20.50 1.38
CA GLU A 124 -4.80 -21.85 1.20
C GLU A 124 -3.75 -22.97 1.27
#